data_AF-A0A7W1V9H2-F1
#
_entry.id   AF-A0A7W1V9H2-F1
#
_cell.length_a   1.000
_cell.length_b   1.000
_cell.length_c   1.000
_cell.angle_alpha   90.00
_cell.angle_beta   90.00
_cell.angle_gamma   90.00
#
_symmetry.space_group_name_H-M   'P 1'
#
loop_
_entity.id
_entity.type
_entity.pdbx_description
1 polymer ?
#
loop_
_entity_poly.entity_id
_entity_poly.type
_entity_poly.pdbx_seq_one_letter_code
_entity_poly.pdbx_strand_id
1 'polypeptide(L)'
;MKLLGVFLLLLFTMPAFASAQTRVPQFKDYQVNETFRGKNAKLKLTKKDMTFRTRLRYAAKEKPNFAGRYILTAWGCGTECLMGAVIDAKTGRVSWWNFSVCCWGATDENFEPIEFRLNSNLIVFSGYRNEKDGDSGTHFYKFVNGKFIHLRTIPRKEIY
;
A
#
# COMPACT_ATOMS: atom_id res chain seq x y z
N MET A 1 66.20 -2.28 21.17
CA MET A 1 65.70 -2.26 19.78
C MET A 1 64.18 -2.29 19.82
N LYS A 2 63.51 -1.24 19.31
CA LYS A 2 62.05 -1.07 19.34
C LYS A 2 61.45 -1.81 18.14
N LEU A 3 60.58 -2.80 18.35
CA LEU A 3 59.78 -3.41 17.30
C LEU A 3 58.41 -2.71 17.29
N LEU A 4 58.23 -1.79 16.33
CA LEU A 4 56.93 -1.22 15.99
C LEU A 4 56.08 -2.30 15.29
N GLY A 5 55.03 -2.78 15.96
CA GLY A 5 54.00 -3.60 15.34
C GLY A 5 52.97 -2.71 14.65
N VAL A 6 52.98 -2.68 13.32
CA VAL A 6 51.93 -2.03 12.51
C VAL A 6 50.72 -2.98 12.47
N PHE A 7 49.65 -2.62 13.16
CA PHE A 7 48.38 -3.35 13.13
C PHE A 7 47.56 -2.85 11.93
N LEU A 8 47.64 -3.55 10.80
CA LEU A 8 46.88 -3.25 9.59
C LEU A 8 45.41 -3.69 9.79
N LEU A 9 44.55 -2.74 10.15
CA LEU A 9 43.10 -2.94 10.24
C LEU A 9 42.51 -3.03 8.81
N LEU A 10 42.34 -4.26 8.33
CA LEU A 10 41.58 -4.57 7.11
C LEU A 10 40.09 -4.32 7.36
N LEU A 11 39.61 -3.16 6.90
CA LEU A 11 38.18 -2.84 6.80
C LEU A 11 37.54 -3.72 5.73
N PHE A 12 36.94 -4.83 6.16
CA PHE A 12 36.15 -5.71 5.32
C PHE A 12 34.83 -5.02 4.98
N THR A 13 34.79 -4.27 3.87
CA THR A 13 33.54 -3.70 3.35
C THR A 13 32.69 -4.85 2.80
N MET A 14 31.72 -5.34 3.60
CA MET A 14 30.72 -6.27 3.09
C MET A 14 29.85 -5.56 2.05
N PRO A 15 29.85 -5.99 0.78
CA PRO A 15 28.88 -5.48 -0.18
C PRO A 15 27.49 -5.96 0.24
N ALA A 16 26.61 -5.02 0.59
CA ALA A 16 25.20 -5.30 0.80
C ALA A 16 24.58 -5.66 -0.56
N PHE A 17 24.39 -6.96 -0.81
CA PHE A 17 23.64 -7.42 -1.97
C PHE A 17 22.17 -7.00 -1.83
N ALA A 18 21.80 -5.91 -2.50
CA ALA A 18 20.41 -5.54 -2.71
C ALA A 18 19.81 -6.53 -3.74
N SER A 19 19.09 -7.54 -3.27
CA SER A 19 18.34 -8.44 -4.13
C SER A 19 17.20 -7.66 -4.81
N ALA A 20 17.30 -7.41 -6.11
CA ALA A 20 16.16 -7.00 -6.92
C ALA A 20 15.16 -8.16 -6.96
N GLN A 21 14.00 -7.99 -6.30
CA GLN A 21 12.99 -9.04 -6.17
C GLN A 21 12.37 -9.35 -7.56
N THR A 22 12.86 -10.38 -8.23
CA THR A 22 12.38 -10.81 -9.56
C THR A 22 10.98 -11.46 -9.53
N ARG A 23 10.53 -11.90 -8.35
CA ARG A 23 9.23 -12.58 -8.16
C ARG A 23 8.07 -11.59 -8.03
N VAL A 24 6.89 -12.00 -8.47
CA VAL A 24 5.65 -11.23 -8.30
C VAL A 24 5.32 -11.16 -6.81
N PRO A 25 5.10 -9.98 -6.20
CA PRO A 25 4.74 -9.87 -4.79
C PRO A 25 3.47 -10.67 -4.46
N GLN A 26 3.53 -11.52 -3.43
CA GLN A 26 2.37 -12.28 -2.95
C GLN A 26 2.01 -11.87 -1.52
N PHE A 27 0.73 -11.89 -1.17
CA PHE A 27 0.28 -11.49 0.18
C PHE A 27 0.99 -12.22 1.33
N LYS A 28 1.37 -13.48 1.12
CA LYS A 28 2.10 -14.30 2.11
C LYS A 28 3.52 -13.80 2.40
N ASP A 29 4.12 -13.02 1.50
CA ASP A 29 5.46 -12.45 1.67
C ASP A 29 5.43 -11.14 2.50
N TYR A 30 4.22 -10.63 2.77
CA TYR A 30 3.96 -9.35 3.42
C TYR A 30 3.03 -9.50 4.64
N GLN A 31 3.18 -10.60 5.37
CA GLN A 31 2.36 -10.92 6.53
C GLN A 31 2.52 -9.89 7.66
N VAL A 32 1.41 -9.63 8.35
CA VAL A 32 1.37 -8.92 9.63
C VAL A 32 0.75 -9.81 10.69
N ASN A 33 1.46 -9.99 11.79
CA ASN A 33 1.10 -10.96 12.84
C ASN A 33 0.25 -10.33 13.96
N GLU A 34 0.26 -9.01 14.07
CA GLU A 34 -0.51 -8.29 15.07
C GLU A 34 -1.83 -7.79 14.49
N THR A 35 -2.94 -8.15 15.13
CA THR A 35 -4.26 -7.59 14.81
C THR A 35 -4.71 -6.67 15.94
N PHE A 36 -5.07 -5.44 15.60
CA PHE A 36 -5.63 -4.49 16.55
C PHE A 36 -7.05 -4.91 16.93
N ARG A 37 -7.28 -5.10 18.23
CA ARG A 37 -8.58 -5.53 18.79
C ARG A 37 -9.23 -4.46 19.69
N GLY A 38 -8.60 -3.30 19.83
CA GLY A 38 -9.10 -2.21 20.67
C GLY A 38 -10.24 -1.44 20.01
N LYS A 39 -10.82 -0.51 20.77
CA LYS A 39 -11.76 0.48 20.22
C LYS A 39 -11.01 1.44 19.30
N ASN A 40 -11.58 1.73 18.12
CA ASN A 40 -11.02 2.72 17.21
C ASN A 40 -10.85 4.08 17.91
N ALA A 41 -9.69 4.70 17.70
CA ALA A 41 -9.44 6.06 18.14
C ALA A 41 -10.35 7.06 17.39
N LYS A 42 -10.58 8.22 18.01
CA LYS A 42 -11.32 9.31 17.35
C LYS A 42 -10.60 9.71 16.06
N LEU A 43 -11.36 9.76 14.97
CA LEU A 43 -10.88 10.18 13.65
C LEU A 43 -10.30 11.60 13.71
N LYS A 44 -9.09 11.77 13.16
CA LYS A 44 -8.35 13.03 13.09
C LYS A 44 -8.33 13.54 11.66
N LEU A 45 -9.27 14.41 11.34
CA LEU A 45 -9.39 15.03 10.03
C LEU A 45 -8.50 16.28 9.93
N THR A 46 -7.94 16.48 8.75
CA THR A 46 -7.16 17.64 8.33
C THR A 46 -7.87 18.34 7.16
N LYS A 47 -7.38 19.50 6.72
CA LYS A 47 -7.99 20.27 5.61
C LYS A 47 -8.18 19.44 4.34
N LYS A 48 -7.21 18.57 3.98
CA LYS A 48 -7.29 17.68 2.80
C LYS A 48 -8.42 16.64 2.90
N ASP A 49 -8.87 16.31 4.11
CA ASP A 49 -9.86 15.25 4.33
C ASP A 49 -11.30 15.79 4.25
N MET A 50 -11.47 17.12 4.25
CA MET A 50 -12.76 17.77 4.45
C MET A 50 -13.77 17.51 3.33
N THR A 51 -13.29 17.32 2.10
CA THR A 51 -14.11 16.95 0.93
C THR A 51 -14.77 15.58 1.13
N PHE A 52 -14.10 14.64 1.81
CA PHE A 52 -14.56 13.26 1.99
C PHE A 52 -14.86 12.91 3.45
N ARG A 53 -15.00 13.92 4.33
CA ARG A 53 -15.17 13.75 5.78
C ARG A 53 -16.28 12.77 6.17
N THR A 54 -17.38 12.76 5.42
CA THR A 54 -18.53 11.89 5.69
C THR A 54 -18.16 10.42 5.44
N ARG A 55 -17.54 10.12 4.30
CA ARG A 55 -17.06 8.77 3.95
C ARG A 55 -16.05 8.28 4.99
N LEU A 56 -15.09 9.12 5.36
CA LEU A 56 -14.09 8.80 6.38
C LEU A 56 -14.71 8.55 7.77
N ARG A 57 -15.74 9.33 8.15
CA ARG A 57 -16.47 9.12 9.41
C ARG A 57 -17.26 7.81 9.42
N TYR A 58 -17.83 7.40 8.29
CA TYR A 58 -18.49 6.11 8.18
C TYR A 58 -17.48 4.97 8.29
N ALA A 59 -16.42 5.01 7.48
CA ALA A 59 -15.36 4.01 7.53
C ALA A 59 -14.71 3.90 8.92
N ALA A 60 -14.51 5.01 9.65
CA ALA A 60 -13.92 4.98 10.99
C ALA A 60 -14.74 4.19 12.05
N LYS A 61 -16.00 3.85 11.76
CA LYS A 61 -16.84 2.99 12.62
C LYS A 61 -16.64 1.50 12.34
N GLU A 62 -16.03 1.15 11.21
CA GLU A 62 -15.80 -0.23 10.81
C GLU A 62 -14.64 -0.87 11.59
N LYS A 63 -14.57 -2.20 11.55
CA LYS A 63 -13.44 -2.93 12.12
C LYS A 63 -12.24 -2.86 11.17
N PRO A 64 -10.99 -2.94 11.68
CA PRO A 64 -9.82 -3.12 10.83
C PRO A 64 -10.02 -4.26 9.82
N ASN A 65 -9.73 -3.98 8.56
CA ASN A 65 -9.83 -4.92 7.43
C ASN A 65 -8.51 -5.04 6.66
N PHE A 66 -7.50 -4.24 6.98
CA PHE A 66 -6.24 -4.15 6.26
C PHE A 66 -5.05 -4.07 7.21
N ALA A 67 -3.95 -4.78 6.88
CA ALA A 67 -2.67 -4.68 7.56
C ALA A 67 -2.75 -4.72 9.11
N GLY A 68 -3.63 -5.58 9.62
CA GLY A 68 -3.85 -5.93 11.03
C GLY A 68 -4.53 -4.85 11.85
N ARG A 69 -4.38 -3.59 11.46
CA ARG A 69 -4.74 -2.42 12.29
C ARG A 69 -5.54 -1.37 11.55
N TYR A 70 -5.58 -1.44 10.23
CA TYR A 70 -6.04 -0.34 9.43
C TYR A 70 -7.42 -0.63 8.84
N ILE A 71 -8.17 0.44 8.63
CA ILE A 71 -9.45 0.41 7.96
C ILE A 71 -9.23 1.04 6.59
N LEU A 72 -9.20 0.21 5.56
CA LEU A 72 -9.16 0.62 4.18
C LEU A 72 -10.57 0.86 3.67
N THR A 73 -10.78 1.99 3.01
CA THR A 73 -12.05 2.36 2.38
C THR A 73 -11.80 2.96 1.00
N ALA A 74 -12.63 2.58 0.04
CA ALA A 74 -12.61 3.08 -1.33
C ALA A 74 -14.00 3.59 -1.74
N TRP A 75 -14.05 4.50 -2.71
CA TRP A 75 -15.29 5.00 -3.29
C TRP A 75 -15.05 5.54 -4.71
N GLY A 76 -16.15 5.72 -5.44
CA GLY A 76 -16.11 6.25 -6.80
C GLY A 76 -15.54 7.67 -6.89
N CYS A 77 -14.66 7.93 -7.86
CA CYS A 77 -14.11 9.26 -8.15
C CYS A 77 -14.74 9.92 -9.39
N GLY A 78 -15.58 9.20 -10.14
CA GLY A 78 -16.16 9.59 -11.43
C GLY A 78 -16.62 8.35 -12.18
N THR A 79 -16.73 8.43 -13.51
CA THR A 79 -17.12 7.32 -14.39
C THR A 79 -16.10 6.18 -14.31
N GLU A 80 -16.47 5.07 -13.67
CA GLU A 80 -15.66 3.84 -13.54
C GLU A 80 -14.25 4.02 -12.94
N CYS A 81 -14.14 4.94 -11.97
CA CYS A 81 -12.92 5.21 -11.23
C CYS A 81 -13.12 5.00 -9.73
N LEU A 82 -12.11 4.47 -9.05
CA LEU A 82 -12.03 4.38 -7.59
C LEU A 82 -10.87 5.21 -7.02
N MET A 83 -11.09 5.78 -5.85
CA MET A 83 -10.07 6.37 -4.99
C MET A 83 -10.35 6.02 -3.54
N GLY A 84 -9.43 6.34 -2.62
CA GLY A 84 -9.69 6.06 -1.22
C GLY A 84 -8.54 6.34 -0.28
N ALA A 85 -8.72 5.83 0.93
CA ALA A 85 -7.83 6.09 2.04
C ALA A 85 -7.79 4.94 3.03
N VAL A 86 -6.81 5.01 3.91
CA VAL A 86 -6.58 4.10 5.01
C VAL A 86 -6.61 4.89 6.31
N ILE A 87 -7.41 4.43 7.26
CA ILE A 87 -7.52 4.99 8.61
C ILE A 87 -6.75 4.08 9.55
N ASP A 88 -5.83 4.66 10.32
CA ASP A 88 -5.16 3.96 11.41
C ASP A 88 -6.12 3.84 12.60
N ALA A 89 -6.63 2.64 12.88
CA ALA A 89 -7.60 2.45 13.96
C ALA A 89 -7.03 2.79 15.35
N LYS A 90 -5.71 2.69 15.54
CA LYS A 90 -5.05 3.01 16.83
C LYS A 90 -4.89 4.51 17.04
N THR A 91 -4.70 5.29 15.97
CA THR A 91 -4.36 6.73 16.09
C THR A 91 -5.40 7.69 15.52
N GLY A 92 -6.33 7.19 14.70
CA GLY A 92 -7.35 7.97 13.98
C GLY A 92 -6.80 8.75 12.78
N ARG A 93 -5.53 8.57 12.39
CA ARG A 93 -4.90 9.29 11.27
C ARG A 93 -5.34 8.73 9.92
N VAL A 94 -5.45 9.60 8.93
CA VAL A 94 -5.84 9.26 7.55
C VAL A 94 -4.64 9.33 6.59
N SER A 95 -4.42 8.24 5.86
CA SER A 95 -3.40 8.08 4.82
C SER A 95 -4.07 7.79 3.48
N TRP A 96 -3.78 8.59 2.46
CA TRP A 96 -4.40 8.47 1.13
C TRP A 96 -3.48 7.70 0.18
N TRP A 97 -4.04 6.85 -0.69
CA TRP A 97 -3.34 6.50 -1.92
C TRP A 97 -3.66 7.61 -2.93
N ASN A 98 -2.67 8.44 -3.25
CA ASN A 98 -2.87 9.71 -3.96
C ASN A 98 -3.04 9.53 -5.49
N PHE A 99 -3.89 8.59 -5.90
CA PHE A 99 -4.23 8.34 -7.29
C PHE A 99 -5.62 7.72 -7.41
N SER A 100 -6.26 7.93 -8.56
CA SER A 100 -7.40 7.13 -9.00
C SER A 100 -6.93 5.81 -9.62
N VAL A 101 -7.78 4.79 -9.56
CA VAL A 101 -7.67 3.58 -10.38
C VAL A 101 -8.94 3.43 -11.19
N CYS A 102 -8.81 3.21 -12.49
CA CYS A 102 -9.94 3.07 -13.40
C CYS A 102 -9.64 2.03 -14.47
N CYS A 103 -10.61 1.81 -15.36
CA CYS A 103 -10.29 1.33 -16.70
C CYS A 103 -9.58 -0.04 -16.70
N TRP A 104 -9.98 -0.92 -15.78
CA TRP A 104 -9.45 -2.27 -15.62
C TRP A 104 -10.00 -3.26 -16.66
N GLY A 105 -10.75 -2.79 -17.67
CA GLY A 105 -11.23 -3.57 -18.80
C GLY A 105 -12.27 -4.64 -18.44
N ALA A 106 -12.56 -5.52 -19.39
CA ALA A 106 -13.46 -6.65 -19.18
C ALA A 106 -12.86 -7.64 -18.17
N THR A 107 -13.65 -7.97 -17.14
CA THR A 107 -13.28 -8.85 -16.04
C THR A 107 -14.44 -9.77 -15.70
N ASP A 108 -14.18 -10.82 -14.93
CA ASP A 108 -15.26 -11.63 -14.35
C ASP A 108 -16.00 -10.89 -13.23
N GLU A 109 -17.13 -11.45 -12.79
CA GLU A 109 -18.00 -10.87 -11.76
C GLU A 109 -17.39 -10.80 -10.36
N ASN A 110 -16.35 -11.60 -10.07
CA ASN A 110 -15.68 -11.65 -8.78
C ASN A 110 -14.40 -10.81 -8.75
N PHE A 111 -14.13 -10.07 -9.83
CA PHE A 111 -12.96 -9.23 -9.92
C PHE A 111 -13.05 -8.01 -9.01
N GLU A 112 -12.03 -7.85 -8.16
CA GLU A 112 -11.87 -6.70 -7.30
C GLU A 112 -10.70 -5.83 -7.81
N PRO A 113 -10.93 -4.58 -8.26
CA PRO A 113 -9.86 -3.72 -8.74
C PRO A 113 -8.88 -3.28 -7.64
N ILE A 114 -9.25 -3.47 -6.37
CA ILE A 114 -8.42 -3.17 -5.19
C ILE A 114 -8.41 -4.38 -4.26
N GLU A 115 -7.35 -5.19 -4.34
CA GLU A 115 -7.22 -6.37 -3.48
C GLU A 115 -6.33 -6.07 -2.27
N PHE A 116 -6.82 -6.42 -1.08
CA PHE A 116 -6.11 -6.26 0.19
C PHE A 116 -6.55 -7.32 1.19
N ARG A 117 -5.78 -7.49 2.27
CA ARG A 117 -6.09 -8.47 3.32
C ARG A 117 -5.84 -7.91 4.71
N LEU A 118 -6.59 -8.39 5.68
CA LEU A 118 -6.36 -8.05 7.09
C LEU A 118 -4.97 -8.50 7.55
N ASN A 119 -4.51 -9.68 7.16
CA ASN A 119 -3.24 -10.24 7.62
C ASN A 119 -2.04 -9.91 6.72
N SER A 120 -2.18 -8.94 5.81
CA SER A 120 -1.08 -8.52 4.92
C SER A 120 -1.00 -7.00 4.81
N ASN A 121 0.22 -6.47 4.72
CA ASN A 121 0.44 -5.07 4.37
C ASN A 121 0.70 -4.84 2.87
N LEU A 122 0.50 -5.86 2.04
CA LEU A 122 0.43 -5.74 0.60
C LEU A 122 -0.97 -5.28 0.18
N ILE A 123 -1.02 -4.38 -0.79
CA ILE A 123 -2.24 -4.00 -1.51
C ILE A 123 -1.94 -3.99 -3.01
N VAL A 124 -2.93 -4.43 -3.79
CA VAL A 124 -2.84 -4.53 -5.24
C VAL A 124 -3.94 -3.69 -5.87
N PHE A 125 -3.55 -2.87 -6.84
CA PHE A 125 -4.46 -2.06 -7.64
C PHE A 125 -4.41 -2.52 -9.09
N SER A 126 -5.55 -2.63 -9.75
CA SER A 126 -5.65 -3.05 -11.15
C SER A 126 -6.26 -1.95 -12.03
N GLY A 127 -5.71 -1.77 -13.22
CA GLY A 127 -6.19 -0.80 -14.21
C GLY A 127 -5.20 0.34 -14.45
N TYR A 128 -5.69 1.48 -14.91
CA TYR A 128 -4.89 2.71 -15.10
C TYR A 128 -4.82 3.49 -13.80
N ARG A 129 -3.65 4.04 -13.46
CA ARG A 129 -3.52 5.05 -12.40
C ARG A 129 -3.67 6.45 -12.99
N ASN A 130 -4.56 7.27 -12.43
CA ASN A 130 -4.80 8.65 -12.90
C ASN A 130 -5.08 8.73 -14.40
N GLU A 131 -5.74 7.71 -14.96
CA GLU A 131 -6.10 7.67 -16.39
C GLU A 131 -4.85 7.88 -17.30
N LYS A 132 -3.65 7.55 -16.80
CA LYS A 132 -2.40 7.90 -17.45
C LYS A 132 -1.99 6.86 -18.49
N ASP A 133 -1.88 7.29 -19.74
CA ASP A 133 -1.39 6.47 -20.85
C ASP A 133 -0.10 5.72 -20.50
N GLY A 134 -0.07 4.43 -20.85
CA GLY A 134 1.05 3.53 -20.58
C GLY A 134 1.21 3.11 -19.11
N ASP A 135 0.32 3.54 -18.21
CA ASP A 135 0.34 3.16 -16.79
C ASP A 135 -0.81 2.22 -16.41
N SER A 136 -1.22 1.35 -17.35
CA SER A 136 -2.19 0.29 -17.13
C SER A 136 -1.51 -1.00 -16.66
N GLY A 137 -1.98 -1.57 -15.56
CA GLY A 137 -1.48 -2.86 -15.12
C GLY A 137 -1.97 -3.31 -13.76
N THR A 138 -1.21 -4.21 -13.17
CA THR A 138 -1.35 -4.64 -11.78
C THR A 138 -0.24 -3.99 -10.95
N HIS A 139 -0.61 -3.12 -10.04
CA HIS A 139 0.29 -2.28 -9.25
C HIS A 139 0.34 -2.75 -7.80
N PHE A 140 1.52 -3.19 -7.37
CA PHE A 140 1.76 -3.72 -6.04
C PHE A 140 2.36 -2.65 -5.15
N TYR A 141 1.79 -2.47 -3.96
CA TYR A 141 2.29 -1.55 -2.94
C TYR A 141 2.38 -2.22 -1.58
N LYS A 142 3.44 -1.88 -0.84
CA LYS A 142 3.54 -2.15 0.60
C LYS A 142 3.05 -0.94 1.37
N PHE A 143 2.11 -1.13 2.29
CA PHE A 143 1.70 -0.10 3.22
C PHE A 143 2.50 -0.17 4.52
N VAL A 144 3.26 0.88 4.83
CA VAL A 144 4.09 0.93 6.03
C VAL A 144 4.20 2.36 6.53
N ASN A 145 4.08 2.54 7.85
CA ASN A 145 4.19 3.85 8.50
C ASN A 145 3.29 4.93 7.89
N GLY A 146 2.06 4.55 7.50
CA GLY A 146 1.09 5.46 6.91
C GLY A 146 1.38 5.88 5.47
N LYS A 147 2.28 5.17 4.78
CA LYS A 147 2.67 5.45 3.39
C LYS A 147 2.49 4.20 2.52
N PHE A 148 2.09 4.42 1.28
CA PHE A 148 2.10 3.41 0.23
C PHE A 148 3.44 3.46 -0.49
N ILE A 149 4.21 2.38 -0.42
CA ILE A 149 5.49 2.23 -1.09
C ILE A 149 5.27 1.34 -2.31
N HIS A 150 5.46 1.89 -3.51
CA HIS A 150 5.36 1.12 -4.75
C HIS A 150 6.46 0.05 -4.77
N LEU A 151 6.08 -1.17 -5.14
CA LEU A 151 6.99 -2.31 -5.22
C LEU A 151 7.24 -2.69 -6.68
N ARG A 152 6.16 -2.80 -7.46
CA ARG A 152 6.20 -3.33 -8.82
C ARG A 152 4.92 -2.97 -9.55
N THR A 153 5.03 -2.74 -10.86
CA THR A 153 3.89 -2.79 -11.78
C THR A 153 4.12 -3.96 -12.73
N ILE A 154 3.10 -4.77 -13.00
CA ILE A 154 3.07 -5.70 -14.12
C ILE A 154 2.16 -5.04 -15.17
N PRO A 155 2.71 -4.53 -16.28
CA PRO A 155 1.91 -3.87 -17.30
C PRO A 155 0.89 -4.82 -17.89
N ARG A 156 -0.33 -4.33 -18.13
CA ARG A 156 -1.29 -5.04 -18.96
C ARG A 156 -0.86 -4.88 -20.42
N LYS A 157 -0.79 -5.99 -21.16
CA LYS A 157 -0.65 -5.88 -22.62
C LYS A 157 -1.96 -5.34 -23.18
N GLU A 158 -1.91 -4.17 -23.79
CA GLU A 158 -3.01 -3.69 -24.62
C GLU A 158 -3.13 -4.64 -25.81
N ILE A 159 -4.24 -5.35 -25.92
CA ILE A 159 -4.58 -6.12 -27.11
C ILE A 159 -5.35 -5.14 -27.99
N TYR A 160 -4.69 -4.60 -29.01
CA TYR A 160 -5.33 -3.78 -30.05
C TYR A 160 -6.17 -4.65 -30.98
#